data_AF-A0A3G3GLJ6-F1
#
_entry.id   AF-A0A3G3GLJ6-F1
#
_cell.length_a   1.000
_cell.length_b   1.000
_cell.length_c   1.000
_cell.angle_alpha   90.00
_cell.angle_beta   90.00
_cell.angle_gamma   90.00
#
_symmetry.space_group_name_H-M   'P 1'
#
loop_
_entity.id
_entity.type
_entity.pdbx_description
1 polymer ?
#
loop_
_entity_poly.entity_id
_entity_poly.type
_entity_poly.pdbx_seq_one_letter_code
_entity_poly.pdbx_strand_id
1 'polypeptide(L)'
;MPCTMFEVNNWGQLEVISVPIGKDVEEYSLQLAVLRKCGEDVFGELPQFIGWMNHPNHILSGKKPIELLETPYGLEWIHGELTRIAHGILA
;
A
#
# COMPACT_ATOMS: atom_id res chain seq x y z
N MET A 1 13.02 14.06 -10.68
CA MET A 1 12.35 14.51 -9.44
C MET A 1 11.51 13.33 -8.99
N PRO A 2 11.71 12.74 -7.81
CA PRO A 2 10.94 11.57 -7.44
C PRO A 2 9.54 12.06 -7.08
N CYS A 3 8.56 11.79 -7.94
CA CYS A 3 7.15 12.09 -7.70
C CYS A 3 6.56 11.03 -6.75
N THR A 4 7.21 10.75 -5.63
CA THR A 4 6.78 9.69 -4.72
C THR A 4 5.78 10.27 -3.73
N MET A 5 4.51 9.85 -3.84
CA MET A 5 3.43 10.39 -2.99
C MET A 5 3.41 9.78 -1.58
N PHE A 6 4.17 8.70 -1.37
CA PHE A 6 4.32 8.01 -0.09
C PHE A 6 5.79 7.73 0.19
N GLU A 7 6.26 8.03 1.39
CA GLU A 7 7.61 7.69 1.85
C GLU A 7 7.51 6.84 3.12
N VAL A 8 8.41 5.86 3.25
CA VAL A 8 8.62 5.18 4.52
C VAL A 8 9.57 6.05 5.33
N ASN A 9 9.06 6.68 6.38
CA ASN A 9 9.87 7.54 7.23
C ASN A 9 10.94 6.74 8.02
N ASN A 10 11.82 7.44 8.73
CA ASN A 10 12.90 6.83 9.53
C ASN A 10 12.40 5.94 10.69
N TRP A 11 11.09 5.87 10.93
CA TRP A 11 10.46 4.97 11.90
C TRP A 11 9.72 3.80 11.25
N GLY A 12 9.88 3.60 9.93
CA GLY A 12 9.21 2.52 9.22
C GLY A 12 7.71 2.74 9.12
N GLN A 13 7.23 3.98 9.00
CA GLN A 13 5.82 4.29 8.82
C GLN A 13 5.58 4.88 7.43
N LEU A 14 4.48 4.49 6.79
CA LEU A 14 4.02 5.09 5.54
C LEU A 14 3.44 6.48 5.86
N GLU A 15 4.09 7.53 5.37
CA GLU A 15 3.58 8.91 5.45
C GLU A 15 2.96 9.33 4.11
N VAL A 16 1.82 10.01 4.19
CA VAL A 16 1.14 10.60 3.03
C VAL A 16 1.78 11.94 2.74
N ILE A 17 2.50 12.05 1.62
CA ILE A 17 3.12 13.31 1.18
C ILE A 17 2.16 14.09 0.28
N SER A 18 1.30 13.38 -0.46
CA SER A 18 0.28 13.98 -1.32
C SER A 18 -0.85 12.99 -1.65
N VAL A 19 -2.05 13.50 -1.88
CA VAL A 19 -3.27 12.71 -2.09
C VAL A 19 -3.58 12.59 -3.59
N PRO A 20 -4.02 11.42 -4.10
CA PRO A 20 -4.36 11.24 -5.51
C PRO A 20 -5.41 12.24 -6.00
N ILE A 21 -5.29 12.67 -7.26
CA ILE A 21 -6.21 13.63 -7.86
C ILE A 21 -7.64 13.09 -7.81
N GLY A 22 -8.54 13.88 -7.21
CA GLY A 22 -9.96 13.54 -7.06
C GLY A 22 -10.31 12.75 -5.78
N LYS A 23 -9.38 12.59 -4.84
CA LYS A 23 -9.63 12.02 -3.51
C LYS A 23 -9.58 13.11 -2.43
N ASP A 24 -10.43 12.98 -1.41
CA ASP A 24 -10.39 13.81 -0.22
C ASP A 24 -9.25 13.37 0.72
N VAL A 25 -8.56 14.31 1.36
CA VAL A 25 -7.37 14.03 2.18
C VAL A 25 -7.72 13.23 3.43
N GLU A 26 -8.84 13.57 4.07
CA GLU A 26 -9.26 12.97 5.33
C GLU A 26 -9.71 11.54 5.07
N GLU A 27 -10.57 11.36 4.06
CA GLU A 27 -11.04 10.04 3.62
C GLU A 27 -9.86 9.14 3.20
N TYR A 28 -8.94 9.67 2.40
CA TYR A 28 -7.82 8.89 1.89
C TYR A 28 -6.84 8.47 3.00
N SER A 29 -6.58 9.34 3.98
CA SER A 29 -5.75 8.98 5.14
C SER A 29 -6.37 7.86 5.97
N LEU A 30 -7.71 7.89 6.13
CA LEU A 30 -8.43 6.86 6.87
C LEU A 30 -8.39 5.52 6.14
N GLN A 31 -8.61 5.54 4.82
CA GLN A 31 -8.49 4.37 3.97
C GLN A 31 -7.07 3.76 4.04
N LEU A 32 -6.04 4.59 4.04
CA LEU A 32 -4.66 4.14 4.18
C LEU A 32 -4.37 3.54 5.57
N ALA A 33 -4.92 4.12 6.63
CA ALA A 33 -4.81 3.58 7.98
C ALA A 33 -5.46 2.19 8.08
N VAL A 34 -6.64 2.01 7.48
CA VAL A 34 -7.32 0.71 7.38
C VAL A 34 -6.49 -0.28 6.58
N LEU A 35 -5.95 0.13 5.42
CA LEU A 35 -5.10 -0.71 4.58
C LEU A 35 -3.86 -1.20 5.34
N ARG A 36 -3.21 -0.30 6.08
CA ARG A 36 -2.04 -0.64 6.90
C ARG A 36 -2.40 -1.68 7.95
N LYS A 37 -3.55 -1.52 8.62
CA LYS A 37 -3.98 -2.47 9.65
C LYS A 37 -4.30 -3.84 9.05
N CYS A 38 -5.02 -3.86 7.92
CA CYS A 38 -5.31 -5.07 7.17
C CYS A 38 -4.02 -5.78 6.72
N GLY A 39 -3.04 -5.02 6.19
CA GLY A 39 -1.73 -5.54 5.81
C GLY A 39 -0.96 -6.15 6.99
N GLU A 40 -0.93 -5.47 8.13
CA GLU A 40 -0.35 -6.02 9.36
C GLU A 40 -1.03 -7.33 9.78
N ASP A 41 -2.36 -7.40 9.72
CA ASP A 41 -3.10 -8.61 10.11
C ASP A 41 -2.85 -9.79 9.14
N VAL A 42 -2.69 -9.52 7.84
CA VAL A 42 -2.40 -10.53 6.81
C VAL A 42 -0.96 -11.05 6.89
N PHE A 43 0.01 -10.14 7.09
CA PHE A 43 1.43 -10.48 7.15
C PHE A 43 1.91 -10.78 8.59
N GLY A 44 1.06 -10.64 9.60
CA GLY A 44 1.35 -10.84 11.01
C GLY A 44 2.14 -9.71 11.68
N GLU A 45 3.07 -9.09 10.95
CA GLU A 45 3.92 -8.01 11.46
C GLU A 45 4.03 -6.87 10.46
N LEU A 46 3.96 -5.64 10.95
CA LEU A 46 4.04 -4.44 10.12
C LEU A 46 5.30 -4.36 9.22
N PRO A 47 6.53 -4.70 9.69
CA PRO A 47 7.71 -4.71 8.83
C PRO A 47 7.62 -5.66 7.62
N GLN A 48 6.88 -6.77 7.76
CA GLN A 48 6.70 -7.74 6.68
C GLN A 48 5.78 -7.16 5.60
N PHE A 49 4.69 -6.52 6.03
CA PHE A 49 3.81 -5.76 5.13
C PHE A 49 4.57 -4.63 4.41
N ILE A 50 5.37 -3.85 5.12
CA ILE A 50 6.16 -2.76 4.51
C ILE A 50 7.21 -3.31 3.54
N GLY A 51 7.82 -4.46 3.86
CA GLY A 51 8.72 -5.16 2.97
C GLY A 51 8.02 -5.54 1.67
N TRP A 52 6.83 -6.12 1.76
CA TRP A 52 5.99 -6.44 0.60
C TRP A 52 5.60 -5.19 -0.20
N MET A 53 5.19 -4.11 0.47
CA MET A 53 4.83 -2.84 -0.16
C MET A 53 5.96 -2.23 -1.01
N ASN A 54 7.21 -2.49 -0.64
CA ASN A 54 8.41 -1.99 -1.32
C ASN A 54 9.03 -3.01 -2.29
N HIS A 55 8.53 -4.24 -2.33
CA HIS A 55 9.05 -5.29 -3.19
C HIS A 55 8.30 -5.33 -4.53
N PRO A 56 9.02 -5.41 -5.67
CA PRO A 56 8.39 -5.64 -6.97
C PRO A 56 7.62 -6.96 -6.96
N ASN A 57 6.34 -6.93 -7.33
CA ASN A 57 5.50 -8.13 -7.38
C ASN A 57 5.21 -8.51 -8.83
N HIS A 58 5.42 -9.77 -9.20
CA HIS A 58 5.15 -10.26 -10.55
C HIS A 58 3.67 -10.12 -10.92
N ILE A 59 2.75 -10.35 -9.98
CA ILE A 59 1.30 -10.15 -10.20
C ILE A 59 0.99 -8.69 -10.51
N LEU A 60 1.75 -7.75 -9.94
CA LEU A 60 1.61 -6.32 -10.18
C LEU A 60 2.44 -5.85 -11.40
N SER A 61 2.73 -6.75 -12.36
CA SER A 61 3.54 -6.46 -13.55
C SER A 61 4.95 -5.96 -13.21
N GLY A 62 5.53 -6.44 -12.10
CA GLY A 62 6.85 -6.03 -11.62
C GLY A 62 6.87 -4.65 -10.96
N LYS A 63 5.70 -4.03 -10.72
CA LYS A 63 5.60 -2.79 -9.95
C LYS A 63 5.59 -3.07 -8.45
N LYS A 64 6.01 -2.08 -7.67
CA LYS A 64 5.88 -2.13 -6.21
C LYS A 64 4.46 -1.75 -5.83
N PRO A 65 3.85 -2.39 -4.82
CA PRO A 65 2.54 -1.99 -4.33
C PRO A 65 2.44 -0.50 -3.98
N ILE A 66 3.51 0.09 -3.42
CA ILE A 66 3.57 1.51 -3.07
C ILE A 66 3.43 2.45 -4.29
N GLU A 67 3.92 2.04 -5.46
CA GLU A 67 3.81 2.81 -6.71
C GLU A 67 2.37 2.78 -7.24
N LEU A 68 1.60 1.74 -6.93
CA LEU A 68 0.20 1.65 -7.34
C LEU A 68 -0.70 2.58 -6.54
N LEU A 69 -0.35 2.88 -5.28
CA LEU A 69 -1.09 3.82 -4.42
C LEU A 69 -1.15 5.24 -4.98
N GLU A 70 -0.29 5.59 -5.94
CA GLU A 70 -0.32 6.88 -6.63
C GLU A 70 -1.48 6.98 -7.65
N THR A 71 -2.10 5.85 -8.00
CA THR A 71 -3.22 5.79 -8.92
C THR A 71 -4.56 5.93 -8.18
N PRO A 72 -5.60 6.51 -8.81
CA PRO A 72 -6.92 6.68 -8.17
C PRO A 72 -7.56 5.40 -7.64
N TYR A 73 -7.19 4.24 -8.23
CA TYR A 73 -7.69 2.91 -7.88
C TYR A 73 -6.65 2.04 -7.16
N GLY A 74 -5.48 2.60 -6.85
CA GLY A 74 -4.36 1.86 -6.28
C GLY A 74 -4.71 1.18 -4.97
N LEU A 75 -5.39 1.91 -4.09
CA LEU A 75 -5.78 1.42 -2.77
C LEU A 75 -6.74 0.22 -2.86
N GLU A 76 -7.70 0.26 -3.79
CA GLU A 76 -8.64 -0.84 -4.04
C GLU A 76 -7.92 -2.08 -4.58
N TRP A 77 -6.97 -1.89 -5.50
CA TRP A 77 -6.18 -2.99 -6.05
C TRP A 77 -5.30 -3.65 -5.00
N ILE A 78 -4.61 -2.86 -4.18
CA ILE A 78 -3.79 -3.40 -3.08
C ILE A 78 -4.67 -4.13 -2.07
N HIS A 79 -5.84 -3.59 -1.73
CA HIS A 79 -6.78 -4.27 -0.84
C HIS A 79 -7.26 -5.62 -1.41
N GLY A 80 -7.56 -5.68 -2.71
CA GLY A 80 -7.90 -6.92 -3.40
C GLY A 80 -6.77 -7.95 -3.34
N GLU A 81 -5.53 -7.51 -3.50
CA GLU A 81 -4.36 -8.38 -3.41
C GLU A 81 -4.11 -8.88 -1.99
N LEU A 82 -4.24 -8.01 -0.97
CA LEU A 82 -4.19 -8.41 0.43
C LEU A 82 -5.24 -9.48 0.76
N THR A 83 -6.46 -9.34 0.22
CA THR A 83 -7.53 -10.33 0.41
C THR A 83 -7.16 -11.68 -0.22
N ARG A 84 -6.50 -11.69 -1.38
CA ARG A 84 -6.02 -12.91 -2.03
C ARG A 84 -4.93 -13.58 -1.21
N ILE A 85 -3.96 -12.80 -0.72
CA ILE A 85 -2.87 -13.28 0.14
C ILE A 85 -3.45 -13.86 1.44
N ALA A 86 -4.44 -13.20 2.05
CA ALA A 86 -5.13 -13.67 3.26
C ALA A 86 -5.78 -15.05 3.06
N HIS A 87 -6.28 -15.34 1.86
CA HIS A 87 -6.86 -16.64 1.50
C HIS A 87 -5.81 -17.67 1.03
N GLY A 88 -4.51 -17.37 1.16
CA GLY A 88 -3.43 -18.27 0.76
C GLY A 88 -3.21 -18.36 -0.75
N ILE A 89 -3.79 -17.43 -1.52
CA ILE A 89 -3.47 -17.29 -2.94
C ILE A 89 -2.15 -16.54 -3.01
N LEU A 90 -1.07 -17.29 -3.22
CA LEU A 90 0.27 -16.73 -3.33
C LEU A 90 0.35 -15.79 -4.53
N ALA A 91 0.87 -14.59 -4.26
CA ALA A 91 1.33 -13.66 -5.27
C ALA A 91 2.76 -13.99 -5.72
#